data_AF-A0A415C5M9-F1
#
_entry.id   AF-A0A415C5M9-F1
#
_cell.length_a   1.000
_cell.length_b   1.000
_cell.length_c   1.000
_cell.angle_alpha   90.00
_cell.angle_beta   90.00
_cell.angle_gamma   90.00
#
_symmetry.space_group_name_H-M   'P 1'
#
loop_
_entity.id
_entity.type
_entity.pdbx_description
1 polymer ?
#
loop_
_entity_poly.entity_id
_entity_poly.type
_entity_poly.pdbx_seq_one_letter_code
_entity_poly.pdbx_strand_id
1 'polypeptide(L)'
;MIHHFQRPRKLGPEERMGKFSCGVPFIDKWAAQRALSSAQHGTAVAYVSFTASGEPAGFYTLSAYSVLRARSASGALGSRALIVEPYDDKARAFYAHFGFQPIPGTTSMYLRLV
;
A
#
# COMPACT_ATOMS: atom_id res chain seq x y z
N MET A 1 0.77 10.08 26.61
CA MET A 1 1.99 9.36 26.17
C MET A 1 2.05 9.48 24.66
N ILE A 2 3.04 10.19 24.12
CA ILE A 2 3.16 10.42 22.66
C ILE A 2 3.94 9.22 22.11
N HIS A 3 3.27 8.33 21.38
CA HIS A 3 3.98 7.23 20.71
C HIS A 3 4.82 7.84 19.58
N HIS A 4 6.14 7.87 19.77
CA HIS A 4 7.06 8.30 18.72
C HIS A 4 7.18 7.21 17.66
N PHE A 5 6.54 7.42 16.53
CA PHE A 5 6.68 6.58 15.34
C PHE A 5 7.81 7.10 14.46
N GLN A 6 8.66 6.20 14.01
CA GLN A 6 9.70 6.51 13.05
C GLN A 6 9.09 6.73 11.66
N ARG A 7 9.77 7.53 10.82
CA ARG A 7 9.35 7.75 9.43
C ARG A 7 9.31 6.42 8.67
N PRO A 8 8.31 6.21 7.78
CA PRO A 8 8.26 5.00 6.97
C PRO A 8 9.55 4.82 6.15
N ARG A 9 10.09 3.61 6.13
CA ARG A 9 11.21 3.23 5.28
C ARG A 9 10.97 1.87 4.63
N LYS A 10 11.65 1.62 3.51
CA LYS A 10 11.59 0.31 2.85
C LYS A 10 12.00 -0.80 3.83
N LEU A 11 11.23 -1.89 3.83
CA LEU A 11 11.60 -3.10 4.58
C LEU A 11 12.88 -3.71 3.99
N GLY A 12 13.88 -3.93 4.83
CA GLY A 12 15.16 -4.51 4.44
C GLY A 12 15.08 -6.00 4.10
N PRO A 13 16.10 -6.55 3.42
CA PRO A 13 16.11 -7.94 2.93
C PRO A 13 16.06 -8.99 4.04
N GLU A 14 16.58 -8.67 5.23
CA GLU A 14 16.61 -9.57 6.38
C GLU A 14 15.60 -9.21 7.47
N GLU A 15 14.85 -8.12 7.29
CA GLU A 15 13.86 -7.70 8.26
C GLU A 15 12.57 -8.49 8.12
N ARG A 16 11.86 -8.66 9.24
CA ARG A 16 10.58 -9.38 9.31
C ARG A 16 9.55 -8.49 9.99
N MET A 17 8.29 -8.66 9.61
CA MET A 17 7.16 -7.95 10.23
C MET A 17 6.76 -8.54 11.60
N GLY A 18 7.45 -9.57 12.09
CA GLY A 18 7.26 -10.13 13.42
C GLY A 18 5.81 -10.52 13.71
N LYS A 19 5.30 -10.09 14.87
CA LYS A 19 3.90 -10.29 15.32
C LYS A 19 3.01 -9.09 14.96
N PHE A 20 3.28 -8.40 13.86
CA PHE A 20 2.43 -7.30 13.42
C PHE A 20 0.97 -7.76 13.32
N SER A 21 0.06 -6.94 13.84
CA SER A 21 -1.37 -7.11 13.61
C SER A 21 -2.05 -5.75 13.48
N CYS A 22 -2.78 -5.56 12.38
CA CYS A 22 -3.70 -4.44 12.22
C CYS A 22 -5.16 -4.84 12.46
N GLY A 23 -5.41 -6.05 12.96
CA GLY A 23 -6.74 -6.60 13.20
C GLY A 23 -7.44 -7.14 11.95
N VAL A 24 -6.78 -7.14 10.79
CA VAL A 24 -7.29 -7.71 9.53
C VAL A 24 -6.47 -8.96 9.18
N PRO A 25 -6.98 -10.19 9.43
CA PRO A 25 -6.19 -11.42 9.31
C PRO A 25 -5.54 -11.62 7.93
N PHE A 26 -6.19 -11.16 6.87
CA PHE A 26 -5.64 -11.21 5.52
C PHE A 26 -4.38 -10.36 5.37
N ILE A 27 -4.38 -9.14 5.92
CA ILE A 27 -3.23 -8.22 5.89
C ILE A 27 -2.13 -8.73 6.81
N ASP A 28 -2.48 -9.21 8.00
CA ASP A 28 -1.53 -9.76 8.98
C ASP A 28 -0.79 -10.98 8.39
N LYS A 29 -1.52 -11.88 7.73
CA LYS A 29 -0.93 -13.04 7.04
C LYS A 29 -0.01 -12.62 5.90
N TRP A 30 -0.41 -11.63 5.09
CA TRP A 30 0.45 -11.09 4.04
C TRP A 30 1.73 -10.48 4.61
N ALA A 31 1.63 -9.68 5.68
CA ALA A 31 2.79 -9.06 6.34
C ALA A 31 3.78 -10.11 6.85
N ALA A 32 3.28 -11.18 7.49
CA ALA A 32 4.11 -12.24 8.03
C ALA A 32 4.78 -13.12 6.95
N GLN A 33 4.08 -13.41 5.85
CA GLN A 33 4.49 -14.47 4.91
C GLN A 33 4.99 -13.96 3.56
N ARG A 34 4.61 -12.74 3.15
CA ARG A 34 4.76 -12.27 1.77
C ARG A 34 5.48 -10.94 1.65
N ALA A 35 5.51 -10.10 2.69
CA ALA A 35 6.11 -8.77 2.60
C ALA A 35 7.54 -8.76 2.02
N LEU A 36 8.38 -9.68 2.47
CA LEU A 36 9.76 -9.79 1.99
C LEU A 36 9.84 -10.39 0.58
N SER A 37 9.18 -11.53 0.36
CA SER A 37 9.24 -12.23 -0.92
C SER A 37 8.61 -11.40 -2.04
N SER A 38 7.56 -10.63 -1.78
CA SER A 38 6.97 -9.72 -2.77
C SER A 38 7.96 -8.69 -3.29
N ALA A 39 8.85 -8.16 -2.42
CA ALA A 39 9.89 -7.22 -2.82
C ALA A 39 10.99 -7.91 -3.63
N GLN A 40 11.39 -9.13 -3.25
CA GLN A 40 12.37 -9.93 -3.99
C GLN A 40 11.90 -10.29 -5.41
N HIS A 41 10.61 -10.57 -5.58
CA HIS A 41 10.01 -10.90 -6.87
C HIS A 41 9.52 -9.66 -7.65
N GLY A 42 9.77 -8.44 -7.16
CA GLY A 42 9.38 -7.20 -7.84
C GLY A 42 7.87 -6.96 -7.96
N THR A 43 7.05 -7.64 -7.14
CA THR A 43 5.58 -7.56 -7.23
C THR A 43 4.98 -6.47 -6.35
N ALA A 44 5.61 -6.17 -5.20
CA ALA A 44 5.24 -5.07 -4.32
C ALA A 44 6.40 -4.73 -3.38
N VAL A 45 6.52 -3.46 -2.98
CA VAL A 45 7.51 -3.02 -1.97
C VAL A 45 6.78 -2.54 -0.73
N ALA A 46 7.12 -3.09 0.44
CA ALA A 46 6.59 -2.66 1.73
C ALA A 46 7.44 -1.52 2.33
N TYR A 47 6.77 -0.47 2.79
CA TYR A 47 7.33 0.63 3.56
C TYR A 47 6.71 0.60 4.96
N VAL A 48 7.56 0.56 5.98
CA VAL A 48 7.16 0.26 7.35
C VAL A 48 7.60 1.39 8.27
N SER A 49 6.68 1.81 9.16
CA SER A 49 6.99 2.66 10.31
C SER A 49 7.16 1.78 11.53
N PHE A 50 8.16 2.09 12.35
CA PHE A 50 8.44 1.35 13.58
C PHE A 50 8.20 2.23 14.80
N THR A 51 7.85 1.59 15.91
CA THR A 51 7.87 2.21 17.24
C THR A 51 9.30 2.48 17.70
N ALA A 52 9.47 3.29 18.74
CA ALA A 52 10.78 3.50 19.37
C ALA A 52 11.44 2.20 19.87
N SER A 53 10.65 1.16 20.21
CA SER A 53 11.15 -0.15 20.62
C SER A 53 11.47 -1.09 19.45
N GLY A 54 11.33 -0.63 18.21
CA GLY A 54 11.65 -1.43 17.01
C GLY A 54 10.53 -2.34 16.51
N GLU A 55 9.33 -2.26 17.09
CA GLU A 55 8.17 -3.03 16.63
C GLU A 55 7.47 -2.34 15.44
N PRO A 56 7.04 -3.07 14.40
CA PRO A 56 6.25 -2.50 13.30
C PRO A 56 4.95 -1.87 13.82
N ALA A 57 4.77 -0.57 13.56
CA ALA A 57 3.59 0.19 13.96
C ALA A 57 2.54 0.26 12.84
N GLY A 58 2.97 0.13 11.59
CA GLY A 58 2.12 0.21 10.41
C GLY A 58 2.95 0.17 9.13
N PHE A 59 2.31 -0.20 8.03
CA PHE A 59 2.98 -0.25 6.73
C PHE A 59 2.03 0.09 5.59
N TYR A 60 2.60 0.41 4.45
CA TYR A 60 1.90 0.44 3.17
C TYR A 60 2.74 -0.27 2.10
N THR A 61 2.11 -0.64 1.00
CA THR A 61 2.78 -1.24 -0.15
C THR A 61 2.56 -0.41 -1.39
N LEU A 62 3.55 -0.42 -2.28
CA LEU A 62 3.43 0.13 -3.63
C LEU A 62 3.78 -0.95 -4.64
N SER A 63 2.93 -1.08 -5.67
CA SER A 63 3.15 -1.95 -6.81
C SER A 63 2.87 -1.18 -8.10
N ALA A 64 3.59 -1.51 -9.17
CA ALA A 64 3.30 -0.95 -10.49
C ALA A 64 2.02 -1.61 -11.02
N TYR A 65 1.05 -0.79 -11.44
CA TYR A 65 -0.16 -1.23 -12.10
C TYR A 65 -0.31 -0.47 -13.42
N SER A 66 -0.69 -1.17 -14.49
CA SER A 66 -0.96 -0.58 -15.80
C SER A 66 -2.36 -0.96 -16.24
N VAL A 67 -3.11 0.05 -16.69
CA VAL A 67 -4.43 -0.13 -17.29
C VAL A 67 -4.27 0.02 -18.80
N LEU A 68 -4.60 -1.01 -19.57
CA LEU A 68 -4.59 -0.94 -21.03
C LEU A 68 -5.66 0.07 -21.47
N ARG A 69 -5.26 1.21 -22.03
CA ARG A 69 -6.16 2.06 -22.81
C ARG A 69 -6.16 1.58 -24.26
N ALA A 70 -7.33 1.25 -24.79
CA ALA A 70 -7.52 1.15 -26.22
C ALA A 70 -7.34 2.56 -26.83
N ARG A 71 -6.33 2.70 -27.69
CA ARG A 71 -5.90 3.89 -28.47
C ARG A 71 -4.95 4.91 -27.80
N SER A 72 -3.77 4.95 -28.42
CA SER A 72 -2.94 6.11 -28.76
C SER A 72 -2.30 6.92 -27.62
N ALA A 73 -1.00 6.71 -27.41
CA ALA A 73 0.02 7.78 -27.52
C ALA A 73 1.39 7.22 -27.13
N SER A 74 2.34 7.31 -28.06
CA SER A 74 3.77 7.32 -27.80
C SER A 74 4.12 8.43 -26.80
N GLY A 75 4.44 8.06 -25.57
CA GLY A 75 4.85 8.98 -24.51
C GLY A 75 4.99 8.21 -23.20
N ALA A 76 6.07 8.48 -22.45
CA ALA A 76 6.55 7.70 -21.31
C ALA A 76 5.44 7.18 -20.37
N LEU A 77 5.64 5.96 -19.85
CA LEU A 77 4.88 5.33 -18.77
C LEU A 77 4.94 6.18 -17.49
N GLY A 78 4.19 7.27 -17.44
CA GLY A 78 4.04 8.09 -16.25
C GLY A 78 2.97 7.50 -15.33
N SER A 79 3.26 7.42 -14.02
CA SER A 79 2.25 7.18 -13.00
C SER A 79 1.30 8.38 -12.96
N ARG A 80 0.06 8.22 -13.45
CA ARG A 80 -0.94 9.31 -13.51
C ARG A 80 -1.96 9.25 -12.37
N ALA A 81 -1.97 8.16 -11.59
CA ALA A 81 -2.86 7.97 -10.47
C ALA A 81 -2.32 6.91 -9.49
N LEU A 82 -2.75 7.00 -8.23
CA LEU A 82 -2.77 5.88 -7.29
C LEU A 82 -4.11 5.17 -7.39
N ILE A 83 -4.12 3.84 -7.35
CA ILE A 83 -5.34 3.03 -7.31
C ILE A 83 -5.31 2.21 -6.02
N VAL A 84 -6.46 2.11 -5.36
CA VAL A 84 -6.64 1.30 -4.16
C VAL A 84 -7.90 0.45 -4.29
N GLU A 85 -7.87 -0.73 -3.68
CA GLU A 85 -9.04 -1.56 -3.42
C GLU A 85 -9.35 -1.47 -1.91
N PRO A 86 -10.31 -0.62 -1.50
CA PRO A 86 -10.67 -0.53 -0.10
C PRO A 86 -11.17 -1.88 0.43
N TYR A 87 -10.64 -2.31 1.57
CA TYR A 87 -11.01 -3.60 2.17
C TYR A 87 -12.47 -3.62 2.66
N ASP A 88 -12.94 -2.51 3.21
CA ASP A 88 -14.29 -2.34 3.73
C ASP A 88 -14.81 -0.90 3.54
N ASP A 89 -16.04 -0.64 3.97
CA ASP A 89 -16.67 0.68 3.84
C ASP A 89 -15.97 1.75 4.70
N LYS A 90 -15.35 1.35 5.82
CA LYS A 90 -14.56 2.28 6.66
C LYS A 90 -13.31 2.74 5.91
N ALA A 91 -12.59 1.81 5.27
CA ALA A 91 -11.46 2.13 4.41
C ALA A 91 -11.89 2.97 3.21
N ARG A 92 -13.05 2.69 2.59
CA ARG A 92 -13.61 3.50 1.50
C ARG A 92 -13.83 4.94 1.96
N ALA A 93 -14.47 5.14 3.11
CA ALA A 93 -14.69 6.47 3.67
C ALA A 93 -13.38 7.19 4.00
N PHE A 94 -12.39 6.47 4.55
CA PHE A 94 -11.05 6.99 4.78
C PHE A 94 -10.40 7.49 3.48
N TYR A 95 -10.36 6.67 2.42
CA TYR A 95 -9.77 7.07 1.15
C TYR A 95 -10.53 8.23 0.50
N ALA A 96 -11.86 8.23 0.56
CA ALA A 96 -12.69 9.34 0.07
C ALA A 96 -12.34 10.67 0.77
N HIS A 97 -12.11 10.65 2.09
CA HIS A 97 -11.69 11.82 2.84
C HIS A 97 -10.37 12.42 2.33
N PHE A 98 -9.44 11.60 1.86
CA PHE A 98 -8.17 12.04 1.25
C PHE A 98 -8.27 12.33 -0.27
N GLY A 99 -9.48 12.42 -0.82
CA GLY A 99 -9.72 12.83 -2.20
C GLY A 99 -9.68 11.69 -3.23
N PHE A 100 -9.62 10.43 -2.80
CA PHE A 100 -9.81 9.32 -3.74
C PHE A 100 -11.25 9.33 -4.26
N GLN A 101 -11.42 9.01 -5.53
CA GLN A 101 -12.71 8.95 -6.24
C GLN A 101 -13.01 7.50 -6.64
N PRO A 102 -14.27 7.05 -6.61
CA PRO A 102 -14.64 5.72 -7.08
C PRO A 102 -14.36 5.57 -8.58
N ILE A 103 -13.96 4.38 -9.00
CA ILE A 103 -13.89 4.01 -10.42
C ILE A 103 -15.26 3.42 -10.82
N PRO A 104 -15.98 4.01 -11.80
CA PRO A 104 -17.28 3.49 -12.21
C PRO A 104 -17.22 2.03 -12.65
N GLY A 105 -18.11 1.20 -12.12
CA GLY A 105 -18.20 -0.22 -12.47
C GLY A 105 -17.23 -1.15 -11.74
N THR A 106 -16.44 -0.64 -10.78
CA THR A 106 -15.56 -1.47 -9.94
C THR A 106 -15.71 -1.14 -8.45
N THR A 107 -15.04 -1.91 -7.60
CA THR A 107 -14.89 -1.64 -6.16
C THR A 107 -13.75 -0.68 -5.84
N SER A 108 -12.90 -0.39 -6.83
CA SER A 108 -11.67 0.36 -6.68
C SER A 108 -11.89 1.87 -6.61
N MET A 109 -10.90 2.56 -6.08
CA MET A 109 -10.82 4.02 -6.08
C MET A 109 -9.49 4.49 -6.66
N TYR A 110 -9.45 5.72 -7.16
CA TYR A 110 -8.24 6.34 -7.67
C TYR A 110 -8.02 7.75 -7.11
N LEU A 111 -6.76 8.12 -6.97
CA LEU A 111 -6.32 9.49 -6.72
C LEU A 111 -5.43 9.93 -7.88
N ARG A 112 -5.82 10.97 -8.61
CA ARG A 112 -5.03 11.51 -9.72
C ARG A 112 -3.76 12.16 -9.18
N LEU A 113 -2.62 11.83 -9.78
CA LEU A 113 -1.35 12.51 -9.55
C LEU A 113 -1.25 13.65 -10.57
N VAL A 114 -1.10 14.88 -10.10
CA VAL A 114 -0.92 16.09 -10.92
C VAL A 114 0.54 16.49 -10.96
#